data_AF-A0A957X232-F1
#
_entry.id   AF-A0A957X232-F1
#
_cell.length_a   1.000
_cell.length_b   1.000
_cell.length_c   1.000
_cell.angle_alpha   90.00
_cell.angle_beta   90.00
_cell.angle_gamma   90.00
#
_symmetry.space_group_name_H-M   'P 1'
#
loop_
_entity.id
_entity.type
_entity.pdbx_description
1 polymer ?
#
loop_
_entity_poly.entity_id
_entity_poly.type
_entity_poly.pdbx_seq_one_letter_code
_entity_poly.pdbx_strand_id
1 'polypeptide(L)'
;ALDSYNFPAFNNRGDILNFARTAEELGVGAYQGAAPAIANADYLAAAGSIVQVEARHAAIVRILIGAAPAPAAVTSSLSVDQVLQTVNPILGQ
;
A
#
# COMPACT_ATOMS: atom_id res chain seq x y z
N ALA A 1 21.78 -8.95 -4.81
CA ALA A 1 20.70 -7.94 -4.74
C ALA A 1 19.67 -8.50 -3.77
N LEU A 2 18.44 -7.96 -3.66
CA LEU A 2 17.36 -8.71 -3.02
C LEU A 2 17.02 -9.87 -3.97
N ASP A 3 17.73 -10.99 -3.82
CA ASP A 3 17.69 -12.09 -4.80
C ASP A 3 16.48 -13.03 -4.57
N SER A 4 15.67 -12.75 -3.55
CA SER A 4 14.42 -13.48 -3.23
C SER A 4 13.41 -12.62 -2.46
N TYR A 5 12.15 -13.07 -2.43
CA TYR A 5 11.09 -12.52 -1.59
C TYR A 5 10.58 -13.59 -0.61
N ASN A 6 10.31 -13.18 0.63
CA ASN A 6 9.71 -14.02 1.65
C ASN A 6 8.19 -13.76 1.75
N PHE A 7 7.46 -14.14 0.70
CA PHE A 7 5.99 -14.02 0.72
C PHE A 7 5.37 -14.98 1.74
N PRO A 8 4.26 -14.59 2.39
CA PRO A 8 3.49 -15.52 3.22
C PRO A 8 2.91 -16.65 2.36
N ALA A 9 2.60 -17.78 2.99
CA ALA A 9 1.87 -18.86 2.32
C ALA A 9 0.43 -18.41 2.03
N PHE A 10 -0.04 -18.66 0.80
CA PHE A 10 -1.41 -18.37 0.36
C PHE A 10 -2.20 -19.67 0.21
N ASN A 11 -2.86 -20.11 1.28
CA ASN A 11 -3.58 -21.38 1.33
C ASN A 11 -5.05 -21.23 0.89
N ASN A 12 -5.60 -20.03 1.02
CA ASN A 12 -6.98 -19.75 0.68
C ASN A 12 -7.16 -18.32 0.17
N ARG A 13 -8.37 -18.03 -0.34
CA ARG A 13 -8.74 -16.69 -0.85
C ARG A 13 -8.55 -15.58 0.18
N GLY A 14 -8.84 -15.86 1.45
CA GLY A 14 -8.69 -14.90 2.55
C GLY A 14 -7.24 -14.47 2.75
N ASP A 15 -6.28 -15.40 2.64
CA ASP A 15 -4.85 -15.09 2.78
C ASP A 15 -4.40 -14.08 1.70
N ILE A 16 -4.83 -14.29 0.46
CA ILE A 16 -4.54 -13.40 -0.67
C ILE A 16 -5.17 -12.02 -0.45
N LEU A 17 -6.45 -11.97 -0.07
CA LEU A 17 -7.15 -10.70 0.14
C LEU A 17 -6.59 -9.92 1.33
N ASN A 18 -6.15 -10.59 2.39
CA ASN A 18 -5.51 -9.94 3.54
C ASN A 18 -4.15 -9.34 3.16
N PHE A 19 -3.33 -10.09 2.40
CA PHE A 19 -2.08 -9.57 1.88
C PHE A 19 -2.31 -8.38 0.93
N ALA A 20 -3.26 -8.51 -0.01
CA ALA A 20 -3.61 -7.42 -0.91
C ALA A 20 -4.07 -6.18 -0.14
N ARG A 21 -4.91 -6.33 0.90
CA ARG A 21 -5.32 -5.20 1.74
C ARG A 21 -4.10 -4.48 2.31
N THR A 22 -3.18 -5.23 2.91
CA THR A 22 -1.96 -4.66 3.49
C THR A 22 -1.11 -3.95 2.43
N ALA A 23 -0.93 -4.56 1.25
CA ALA A 23 -0.13 -3.99 0.18
C ALA A 23 -0.71 -2.68 -0.38
N GLU A 24 -2.01 -2.66 -0.70
CA GLU A 24 -2.66 -1.48 -1.29
C GLU A 24 -2.79 -0.35 -0.25
N GLU A 25 -3.13 -0.65 1.01
CA GLU A 25 -3.18 0.37 2.07
C GLU A 25 -1.79 0.94 2.39
N LEU A 26 -0.75 0.11 2.35
CA LEU A 26 0.64 0.54 2.45
C LEU A 26 0.99 1.48 1.30
N GLY A 27 0.63 1.13 0.06
CA GLY A 27 0.84 1.97 -1.12
C GLY A 27 0.21 3.34 -0.95
N VAL A 28 -1.06 3.41 -0.53
CA VAL A 28 -1.74 4.69 -0.31
C VAL A 28 -1.02 5.54 0.76
N GLY A 29 -0.71 4.94 1.91
CA GLY A 29 -0.05 5.64 3.01
C GLY A 29 1.38 6.10 2.66
N ALA A 30 2.12 5.30 1.91
CA ALA A 30 3.49 5.62 1.47
C ALA A 30 3.51 6.80 0.49
N TYR A 31 2.66 6.80 -0.54
CA TYR A 31 2.59 7.92 -1.48
C TYR A 31 2.11 9.21 -0.77
N GLN A 32 1.11 9.11 0.10
CA GLN A 32 0.62 10.25 0.86
C GLN A 32 1.68 10.80 1.83
N GLY A 33 2.51 9.94 2.43
CA GLY A 33 3.62 10.35 3.29
C GLY A 33 4.81 10.93 2.54
N ALA A 34 5.08 10.44 1.33
CA ALA A 34 6.16 10.93 0.48
C ALA A 34 5.82 12.26 -0.23
N ALA A 35 4.54 12.54 -0.49
CA ALA A 35 4.09 13.68 -1.28
C ALA A 35 4.75 15.03 -0.90
N PRO A 36 4.90 15.41 0.38
CA PRO A 36 5.55 16.68 0.76
C PRO A 36 7.04 16.77 0.39
N ALA A 37 7.72 15.64 0.16
CA ALA A 37 9.12 15.59 -0.22
C ALA A 37 9.34 15.66 -1.74
N ILE A 38 8.28 15.55 -2.55
CA ILE A 38 8.39 15.54 -4.02
C ILE A 38 8.33 16.98 -4.54
N ALA A 39 9.50 17.57 -4.77
CA ALA A 39 9.61 18.96 -5.25
C ALA A 39 9.30 19.12 -6.75
N ASN A 40 9.56 18.09 -7.55
CA ASN A 40 9.28 18.13 -8.99
C ASN A 40 7.79 17.90 -9.24
N ALA A 41 7.13 18.86 -9.89
CA ALA A 41 5.69 18.83 -10.13
C ALA A 41 5.25 17.65 -11.02
N ASP A 42 6.06 17.25 -12.01
CA ASP A 42 5.74 16.11 -12.87
C ASP A 42 5.78 14.80 -12.08
N TYR A 43 6.74 14.67 -11.16
CA TYR A 43 6.81 13.51 -10.27
C TYR A 43 5.69 13.52 -9.23
N LEU A 44 5.30 14.69 -8.72
CA LEU A 44 4.17 14.80 -7.79
C LEU A 44 2.85 14.44 -8.50
N ALA A 45 2.67 14.86 -9.76
CA ALA A 45 1.51 14.50 -10.56
C ALA A 45 1.47 12.99 -10.84
N ALA A 46 2.61 12.38 -11.18
CA ALA A 46 2.72 10.94 -11.37
C ALA A 46 2.40 10.18 -10.06
N ALA A 47 2.99 10.56 -8.93
CA ALA A 47 2.70 9.99 -7.62
C ALA A 47 1.21 10.13 -7.26
N GLY A 48 0.63 11.29 -7.54
CA GLY A 48 -0.80 11.58 -7.37
C GLY A 48 -1.70 10.68 -8.24
N SER A 49 -1.27 10.30 -9.44
CA SER A 49 -1.98 9.35 -10.28
C SER A 49 -1.89 7.92 -9.71
N ILE A 50 -0.74 7.51 -9.20
CA ILE A 50 -0.53 6.16 -8.66
C ILE A 50 -1.36 5.97 -7.40
N VAL A 51 -1.28 6.90 -6.43
CA VAL A 51 -2.02 6.80 -5.17
C VAL A 51 -3.54 6.70 -5.37
N GLN A 52 -4.09 7.33 -6.42
CA GLN A 52 -5.50 7.19 -6.78
C GLN A 52 -5.86 5.78 -7.25
N VAL A 53 -4.96 5.07 -7.93
CA VAL A 53 -5.15 3.66 -8.32
C VAL A 53 -5.08 2.76 -7.09
N GLU A 54 -4.04 2.92 -6.26
CA GLU A 54 -3.88 2.18 -5.00
C GLU A 54 -5.11 2.34 -4.09
N ALA A 55 -5.67 3.55 -3.97
CA ALA A 55 -6.87 3.80 -3.19
C ALA A 55 -8.11 3.05 -3.73
N ARG A 56 -8.24 2.91 -5.05
CA ARG A 56 -9.31 2.13 -5.68
C ARG A 56 -9.14 0.64 -5.44
N HIS A 57 -7.91 0.13 -5.52
CA HIS A 57 -7.61 -1.26 -5.18
C HIS A 57 -7.93 -1.54 -3.71
N ALA A 58 -7.46 -0.70 -2.79
CA ALA A 58 -7.75 -0.82 -1.35
C ALA A 58 -9.27 -0.84 -1.08
N ALA A 59 -10.03 0.04 -1.74
CA ALA A 59 -11.49 0.06 -1.63
C ALA A 59 -12.15 -1.23 -2.15
N ILE A 60 -11.71 -1.76 -3.30
CA ILE A 60 -12.21 -3.01 -3.86
C ILE A 60 -11.89 -4.19 -2.93
N VAL A 61 -10.64 -4.30 -2.45
CA VAL A 61 -10.24 -5.37 -1.53
C VAL A 61 -11.07 -5.31 -0.24
N ARG A 62 -11.30 -4.11 0.31
CA ARG A 62 -12.19 -3.90 1.47
C ARG A 62 -13.60 -4.44 1.23
N ILE A 63 -14.20 -4.16 0.07
CA ILE A 63 -15.50 -4.71 -0.30
C ILE A 63 -15.44 -6.25 -0.32
N LEU A 64 -14.41 -6.83 -0.92
CA LEU A 64 -14.25 -8.28 -1.06
C LEU A 64 -14.08 -9.00 0.30
N ILE A 65 -13.62 -8.31 1.34
CA ILE A 65 -13.51 -8.83 2.71
C ILE A 65 -14.66 -8.37 3.64
N GLY A 66 -15.69 -7.70 3.10
CA GLY A 66 -16.85 -7.24 3.88
C GLY A 66 -16.60 -6.01 4.76
N ALA A 67 -15.60 -5.19 4.45
CA ALA A 67 -15.26 -3.96 5.15
C ALA A 67 -15.74 -2.71 4.40
N ALA A 68 -15.81 -1.58 5.10
CA ALA A 68 -16.13 -0.29 4.48
C ALA A 68 -15.04 0.12 3.46
N PRO A 69 -15.41 0.43 2.19
CA PRO A 69 -14.44 0.76 1.13
C PRO A 69 -13.66 2.05 1.39
N ALA A 70 -14.28 3.03 2.03
CA ALA A 70 -13.68 4.31 2.42
C ALA A 70 -14.03 4.58 3.89
N PRO A 71 -13.21 4.11 4.85
CA PRO A 71 -13.52 4.20 6.28
C PRO A 71 -13.32 5.61 6.86
N ALA A 72 -12.61 6.47 6.14
CA ALA A 72 -12.24 7.81 6.55
C ALA A 72 -12.21 8.74 5.32
N ALA A 73 -12.43 10.03 5.54
CA ALA A 73 -12.40 11.04 4.49
C ALA A 73 -10.97 11.44 4.08
N VAL A 74 -10.00 11.25 4.97
CA VAL A 74 -8.58 11.58 4.76
C VAL A 74 -7.75 10.33 5.05
N THR A 75 -6.83 10.00 4.14
CA THR A 75 -5.91 8.88 4.35
C THR A 75 -4.75 9.30 5.25
N SER A 76 -4.37 8.42 6.16
CA SER A 76 -3.17 8.58 6.98
C SER A 76 -1.89 8.46 6.14
N SER A 77 -0.96 9.38 6.34
CA SER A 77 0.41 9.29 5.82
C SER A 77 1.22 8.27 6.62
N LEU A 78 2.12 7.55 5.94
CA LEU A 78 3.13 6.70 6.58
C LEU A 78 4.53 7.33 6.47
N SER A 79 5.32 7.20 7.53
CA SER A 79 6.75 7.50 7.49
C SER A 79 7.52 6.40 6.74
N VAL A 80 8.74 6.70 6.30
CA VAL A 80 9.63 5.70 5.68
C VAL A 80 9.86 4.52 6.62
N ASP A 81 10.04 4.76 7.92
CA ASP A 81 10.23 3.68 8.91
C ASP A 81 9.01 2.77 9.01
N GLN A 82 7.79 3.32 8.97
CA GLN A 82 6.56 2.52 8.97
C GLN A 82 6.40 1.70 7.69
N VAL A 83 6.81 2.27 6.55
CA VAL A 83 6.85 1.55 5.27
C VAL A 83 7.84 0.40 5.36
N LEU A 84 9.08 0.67 5.77
CA LEU A 84 10.15 -0.34 5.92
C LEU A 84 9.77 -1.44 6.90
N GLN A 85 9.16 -1.08 8.04
CA GLN A 85 8.66 -2.06 9.00
C GLN A 85 7.66 -3.03 8.37
N THR A 86 6.84 -2.56 7.43
CA THR A 86 5.84 -3.38 6.75
C THR A 86 6.46 -4.24 5.64
N VAL A 87 7.42 -3.72 4.87
CA VAL A 87 7.99 -4.44 3.71
C VAL A 87 9.18 -5.34 4.07
N ASN A 88 9.96 -5.02 5.10
CA ASN A 88 11.17 -5.77 5.46
C ASN A 88 10.93 -7.27 5.70
N PRO A 89 9.80 -7.74 6.24
CA PRO A 89 9.53 -9.17 6.34
C PRO A 89 9.35 -9.87 4.98
N ILE A 90 9.02 -9.12 3.92
CA ILE A 90 8.76 -9.61 2.55
C ILE A 90 10.00 -9.49 1.68
N LEU A 91 10.75 -8.39 1.81
CA LEU A 91 12.02 -8.20 1.13
C LEU A 91 12.97 -9.28 1.66
N GLY A 92 13.40 -10.22 0.80
CA GLY A 92 14.32 -11.28 1.21
C GLY A 92 15.60 -10.67 1.80
N GLN A 93 16.16 -11.29 2.83
CA GLN A 93 17.49 -10.91 3.34
C GLN A 93 18.59 -11.45 2.43
#